data_AF-A0A7C6R9V8-F1
#
_entry.id   AF-A0A7C6R9V8-F1
#
_cell.length_a   1.000
_cell.length_b   1.000
_cell.length_c   1.000
_cell.angle_alpha   90.00
_cell.angle_beta   90.00
_cell.angle_gamma   90.00
#
_symmetry.space_group_name_H-M   'P 1'
#
loop_
_entity.id
_entity.type
_entity.pdbx_description
1 polymer ?
#
loop_
_entity_poly.entity_id
_entity_poly.type
_entity_poly.pdbx_seq_one_letter_code
_entity_poly.pdbx_strand_id
1 'polypeptide(L)'
;MILTLVVIVAVFAFLNRGNDALQEGQLLIKAGDTGLVRLTIDDIRKLPAVEKNMVINSSFGTMKHEFTGTALLDVLNSVDPELAPKYTRIITKGIDNYTSAVEMDEVLENDNVFIA
;
A
#
# COMPACT_ATOMS: atom_id res chain seq x y z
N MET A 1 -36.55 -1.07 -17.55
CA MET A 1 -35.83 -1.47 -16.31
C MET A 1 -34.47 -2.08 -16.60
N ILE A 2 -34.35 -3.13 -17.44
CA ILE A 2 -33.05 -3.79 -17.72
C ILE A 2 -32.07 -2.85 -18.43
N LEU A 3 -32.53 -2.05 -19.40
CA LEU A 3 -31.67 -1.11 -20.14
C LEU A 3 -31.01 -0.07 -19.22
N THR A 4 -31.77 0.48 -18.28
CA THR A 4 -31.29 1.45 -17.28
C THR A 4 -30.25 0.82 -16.37
N LEU A 5 -30.47 -0.43 -15.94
CA LEU A 5 -29.52 -1.16 -15.10
C LEU A 5 -28.20 -1.40 -15.84
N VAL A 6 -28.25 -1.78 -17.13
CA VAL A 6 -27.06 -1.99 -17.96
C VAL A 6 -26.24 -0.70 -18.08
N VAL A 7 -26.90 0.45 -18.30
CA VAL A 7 -26.21 1.75 -18.37
C VAL A 7 -25.55 2.09 -17.05
N ILE A 8 -26.24 1.90 -15.92
CA ILE A 8 -25.70 2.16 -14.59
C ILE A 8 -24.46 1.28 -14.33
N VAL A 9 -24.56 -0.02 -14.59
CA VAL A 9 -23.44 -0.96 -14.43
C VAL A 9 -22.26 -0.57 -15.33
N ALA A 10 -22.50 -0.17 -16.58
CA ALA A 10 -21.45 0.25 -17.49
C ALA A 10 -20.73 1.53 -17.02
N VAL A 11 -21.48 2.51 -16.51
CA VAL A 11 -20.91 3.75 -15.96
C VAL A 11 -20.09 3.46 -14.72
N PHE A 12 -20.61 2.68 -13.77
CA PHE A 12 -19.86 2.30 -12.57
C PHE A 12 -18.64 1.43 -12.91
N ALA A 13 -18.75 0.51 -13.87
CA ALA A 13 -17.61 -0.28 -14.33
C ALA A 13 -16.53 0.60 -14.96
N PHE A 14 -16.92 1.62 -15.73
CA PHE A 14 -15.98 2.57 -16.34
C PHE A 14 -15.30 3.45 -15.27
N LEU A 15 -16.08 4.00 -14.34
CA LEU A 15 -15.54 4.83 -13.24
C LEU A 15 -14.66 4.04 -12.26
N ASN A 16 -14.96 2.75 -12.06
CA ASN A 16 -14.19 1.87 -11.18
C ASN A 16 -13.01 1.19 -11.91
N ARG A 17 -12.85 1.41 -13.22
CA ARG A 17 -11.68 0.92 -13.95
C ARG A 17 -10.49 1.80 -13.58
N GLY A 18 -9.84 1.47 -12.47
CA GLY A 18 -8.59 2.11 -12.07
C GLY A 18 -7.56 2.03 -13.19
N ASN A 19 -7.10 3.19 -13.69
CA ASN A 19 -6.16 3.30 -14.81
C ASN A 19 -4.72 2.88 -14.45
N ASP A 20 -4.47 2.60 -13.18
CA ASP A 20 -3.16 2.22 -12.69
C ASP A 20 -3.01 0.72 -12.74
N ALA A 21 -2.53 0.21 -13.88
CA ALA A 21 -2.08 -1.17 -13.99
C ALA A 21 -0.86 -1.37 -13.07
N LEU A 22 -1.13 -1.73 -11.81
CA LEU A 22 -0.13 -2.24 -10.89
C LEU A 22 0.32 -3.61 -11.41
N GLN A 23 1.61 -3.74 -11.67
CA GLN A 23 2.21 -5.03 -12.02
C GLN A 23 2.80 -5.65 -10.76
N GLU A 24 2.88 -6.99 -10.75
CA GLU A 24 3.59 -7.71 -9.69
C GLU A 24 5.03 -7.19 -9.55
N GLY A 25 5.47 -7.05 -8.30
CA GLY A 25 6.82 -6.55 -7.97
C GLY A 25 7.01 -5.03 -8.14
N GLN A 26 5.94 -4.26 -8.28
CA GLN A 26 5.98 -2.80 -8.30
C GLN A 26 5.18 -2.20 -7.15
N LEU A 27 5.74 -1.16 -6.54
CA LEU A 27 5.07 -0.33 -5.54
C LEU A 27 4.87 1.07 -6.14
N LEU A 28 3.62 1.53 -6.20
CA LEU A 28 3.26 2.86 -6.68
C LEU A 28 2.74 3.69 -5.52
N ILE A 29 3.45 4.77 -5.20
CA ILE A 29 3.02 5.72 -4.18
C ILE A 29 2.30 6.87 -4.87
N LYS A 30 1.10 7.21 -4.39
CA LYS A 30 0.27 8.29 -4.93
C LYS A 30 -0.12 9.28 -3.85
N ALA A 31 -0.32 10.52 -4.27
CA ALA A 31 -1.05 11.53 -3.53
C ALA A 31 -2.32 11.90 -4.33
N GLY A 32 -3.48 11.41 -3.87
CA GLY A 32 -4.72 11.51 -4.64
C GLY A 32 -4.58 10.81 -6.00
N ASP A 33 -4.91 11.51 -7.08
CA ASP A 33 -4.80 10.99 -8.45
C ASP A 33 -3.38 11.13 -9.05
N THR A 34 -2.45 11.75 -8.32
CA THR A 34 -1.09 11.97 -8.81
C THR A 34 -0.17 10.84 -8.36
N GLY A 35 0.37 10.06 -9.31
CA GLY A 35 1.45 9.12 -9.04
C GLY A 35 2.75 9.86 -8.74
N LEU A 36 3.27 9.69 -7.53
CA LEU A 36 4.50 10.35 -7.09
C LEU A 36 5.73 9.57 -7.56
N VAL A 37 5.74 8.25 -7.34
CA VAL A 37 6.85 7.40 -7.72
C VAL A 37 6.40 5.96 -7.92
N ARG A 38 7.12 5.24 -8.78
CA ARG A 38 7.01 3.80 -8.95
C ARG A 38 8.34 3.15 -8.58
N LEU A 39 8.35 2.33 -7.54
CA LEU A 39 9.50 1.60 -7.03
C LEU A 39 9.42 0.13 -7.47
N THR A 40 10.57 -0.45 -7.80
CA THR A 40 10.70 -1.90 -8.04
C THR A 40 11.16 -2.61 -6.77
N ILE A 41 11.05 -3.95 -6.74
CA ILE A 41 11.65 -4.76 -5.66
C ILE A 41 13.13 -4.43 -5.45
N ASP A 42 13.89 -4.21 -6.53
CA ASP A 42 15.31 -3.90 -6.44
C ASP A 42 15.58 -2.53 -5.81
N ASP A 43 14.65 -1.58 -5.93
CA ASP A 43 14.76 -0.27 -5.28
C ASP A 43 14.46 -0.38 -3.78
N ILE A 44 13.44 -1.16 -3.41
CA ILE A 44 13.09 -1.40 -2.01
C ILE A 44 14.24 -2.14 -1.30
N ARG A 45 14.88 -3.11 -1.96
CA ARG A 45 16.01 -3.87 -1.40
C ARG A 45 17.28 -3.03 -1.13
N LYS A 46 17.39 -1.82 -1.69
CA LYS A 46 18.51 -0.91 -1.40
C LYS A 46 18.31 -0.16 -0.09
N LEU A 47 17.09 -0.13 0.43
CA LEU A 47 16.77 0.51 1.70
C LEU A 47 17.17 -0.39 2.88
N PRO A 48 17.30 0.17 4.10
CA PRO A 48 17.64 -0.62 5.27
C PRO A 48 16.67 -1.80 5.46
N ALA A 49 17.24 -3.01 5.50
CA ALA A 49 16.50 -4.22 5.77
C ALA A 49 16.42 -4.46 7.28
N VAL A 50 15.25 -4.86 7.75
CA VAL A 50 14.97 -5.23 9.14
C VAL A 50 14.33 -6.61 9.19
N GLU A 51 14.79 -7.43 10.13
CA GLU A 51 14.20 -8.73 10.43
C GLU A 51 13.18 -8.57 11.57
N LYS A 52 11.97 -9.11 11.37
CA LYS A 52 10.85 -8.97 12.29
C LYS A 52 10.14 -10.28 12.53
N ASN A 53 10.13 -10.70 13.80
CA ASN A 53 9.32 -11.79 14.28
C ASN A 53 7.93 -11.26 14.64
N MET A 54 6.94 -11.55 13.79
CA MET A 54 5.58 -11.04 13.93
C MET A 54 4.58 -12.15 14.23
N VAL A 55 3.56 -11.79 15.02
CA VAL A 55 2.43 -12.66 15.32
C VAL A 55 1.23 -12.16 14.55
N ILE A 56 0.78 -12.92 13.57
CA ILE A 56 -0.41 -12.60 12.78
C ILE A 56 -1.60 -13.30 13.41
N ASN A 57 -2.57 -12.50 13.87
CA ASN A 57 -3.84 -13.01 14.35
C ASN A 57 -4.91 -12.85 13.27
N SER A 58 -5.41 -13.97 12.77
CA SER A 58 -6.41 -14.02 11.69
C SER A 58 -7.64 -14.83 12.12
N SER A 59 -8.70 -14.79 11.32
CA SER A 59 -9.88 -15.65 11.53
C SER A 59 -9.57 -17.15 11.54
N PHE A 60 -8.42 -17.57 11.00
CA PHE A 60 -7.96 -18.97 10.98
C PHE A 60 -7.04 -19.33 12.16
N GLY A 61 -6.78 -18.37 13.05
CA GLY A 61 -5.92 -18.54 14.22
C GLY A 61 -4.71 -17.62 14.23
N THR A 62 -3.85 -17.86 15.22
CA THR A 62 -2.63 -17.09 15.47
C THR A 62 -1.41 -17.84 14.95
N MET A 63 -0.64 -17.20 14.08
CA MET A 63 0.58 -17.76 13.49
C MET A 63 1.76 -16.84 13.73
N LYS A 64 2.94 -17.43 13.94
CA LYS A 64 4.20 -16.70 14.09
C LYS A 64 5.00 -16.83 12.80
N HIS A 65 5.48 -15.71 12.30
CA HIS A 65 6.29 -15.66 11.08
C HIS A 65 7.46 -14.70 11.28
N GLU A 66 8.54 -15.01 10.58
CA GLU A 66 9.69 -14.13 10.47
C GLU A 66 9.66 -13.47 9.10
N PHE A 67 9.80 -12.14 9.09
CA PHE A 67 9.76 -11.32 7.89
C PHE A 67 11.06 -10.55 7.76
N THR A 68 11.52 -10.37 6.53
CA THR A 68 12.58 -9.42 6.18
C THR A 68 11.95 -8.34 5.34
N GLY A 69 12.02 -7.09 5.79
CA GLY A 69 11.41 -5.96 5.09
C GLY A 69 12.11 -4.65 5.34
N THR A 70 11.49 -3.55 4.96
CA THR A 70 11.96 -2.18 5.21
C THR A 70 10.84 -1.41 5.92
N ALA A 71 11.20 -0.51 6.84
CA ALA A 71 10.21 0.34 7.49
C ALA A 71 9.51 1.25 6.47
N LEU A 72 8.18 1.35 6.56
CA LEU A 72 7.42 2.16 5.60
C LEU A 72 7.86 3.63 5.62
N LEU A 73 8.21 4.15 6.79
CA LEU A 73 8.75 5.50 6.95
C LEU A 73 10.04 5.72 6.14
N ASP A 74 10.96 4.75 6.12
CA ASP A 74 12.19 4.84 5.34
C ASP A 74 11.90 4.88 3.84
N VAL A 75 10.91 4.10 3.38
CA VAL A 75 10.44 4.14 1.99
C VAL A 75 9.89 5.52 1.65
N LEU A 76 9.02 6.09 2.48
CA LEU A 76 8.45 7.43 2.25
C LEU A 76 9.54 8.50 2.21
N ASN A 77 10.47 8.47 3.18
CA ASN A 77 11.58 9.42 3.26
C ASN A 77 12.55 9.32 2.08
N SER A 78 12.71 8.12 1.50
CA SER A 78 13.52 7.93 0.28
C SER A 78 12.92 8.59 -0.97
N VAL A 79 11.60 8.82 -0.96
CA VAL A 79 10.86 9.42 -2.07
C VAL A 79 10.76 10.93 -1.89
N ASP A 80 10.20 11.34 -0.75
CA ASP A 80 10.08 12.74 -0.35
C ASP A 80 9.81 12.80 1.17
N PRO A 81 10.73 13.38 1.98
CA PRO A 81 10.57 13.48 3.43
C PRO A 81 9.37 14.34 3.85
N GLU A 82 8.82 15.17 2.96
CA GLU A 82 7.62 15.96 3.23
C GLU A 82 6.32 15.15 3.15
N LEU A 83 6.36 13.87 2.72
CA LEU A 83 5.15 13.04 2.64
C LEU A 83 4.56 12.71 4.02
N ALA A 84 5.38 12.28 4.97
CA ALA A 84 4.93 11.94 6.30
C ALA A 84 4.26 13.12 7.05
N PRO A 85 4.83 14.34 7.08
CA PRO A 85 4.17 15.47 7.75
C PRO A 85 2.96 16.03 7.00
N LYS A 86 2.86 15.80 5.68
CA LYS A 86 1.79 16.37 4.85
C LYS A 86 0.50 15.55 4.84
N TYR A 87 0.58 14.25 5.07
CA TYR A 87 -0.57 13.34 4.98
C TYR A 87 -0.83 12.66 6.33
N THR A 88 -2.10 12.45 6.65
CA THR A 88 -2.50 11.88 7.94
C THR A 88 -2.72 10.36 7.89
N ARG A 89 -2.82 9.77 6.70
CA ARG A 89 -3.20 8.36 6.51
C ARG A 89 -2.62 7.81 5.22
N ILE A 90 -2.29 6.53 5.22
CA ILE A 90 -1.87 5.78 4.03
C ILE A 90 -2.91 4.70 3.74
N ILE A 91 -3.35 4.62 2.48
CA ILE A 91 -4.23 3.57 1.99
C ILE A 91 -3.37 2.61 1.18
N THR A 92 -3.25 1.36 1.64
CA THR A 92 -2.59 0.29 0.91
C THR A 92 -3.60 -0.39 0.00
N LYS A 93 -3.19 -0.71 -1.23
CA LYS A 93 -4.01 -1.45 -2.19
C LYS A 93 -3.18 -2.55 -2.85
N GLY A 94 -3.61 -3.79 -2.65
CA GLY A 94 -3.05 -4.96 -3.33
C GLY A 94 -3.45 -5.03 -4.79
N ILE A 95 -2.70 -5.80 -5.58
CA ILE A 95 -3.02 -6.11 -6.99
C ILE A 95 -4.37 -6.84 -7.13
N ASP A 96 -4.78 -7.54 -6.08
CA ASP A 96 -6.08 -8.21 -5.93
C ASP A 96 -7.23 -7.25 -5.60
N ASN A 97 -6.93 -5.94 -5.50
CA ASN A 97 -7.82 -4.87 -5.04
C ASN A 97 -8.22 -4.93 -3.57
N TYR A 98 -7.58 -5.77 -2.75
CA TYR A 98 -7.74 -5.65 -1.31
C TYR A 98 -7.14 -4.34 -0.82
N THR A 99 -7.88 -3.60 0.00
CA THR A 99 -7.45 -2.31 0.54
C THR A 99 -7.45 -2.31 2.05
N SER A 100 -6.40 -1.76 2.64
CA SER A 100 -6.33 -1.46 4.07
C SER A 100 -5.87 -0.02 4.26
N ALA A 101 -6.03 0.52 5.47
CA ALA A 101 -5.56 1.84 5.82
C ALA A 101 -4.77 1.77 7.13
N VAL A 102 -3.71 2.56 7.20
CA VAL A 102 -2.89 2.78 8.40
C VAL A 102 -2.78 4.28 8.63
N GLU A 103 -2.88 4.70 9.88
CA GLU A 103 -2.72 6.10 10.25
C GLU A 103 -1.25 6.51 10.21
N MET A 104 -0.96 7.77 9.91
CA MET A 104 0.43 8.24 9.83
C MET A 104 1.14 8.15 11.18
N ASP A 105 0.42 8.30 12.29
CA ASP A 105 0.98 8.12 13.64
C ASP A 105 1.55 6.70 13.81
N GLU A 106 0.86 5.67 13.29
CA GLU A 106 1.35 4.28 13.31
C GLU A 106 2.61 4.13 12.44
N VAL A 107 2.69 4.84 11.31
CA VAL A 107 3.85 4.81 10.41
C VAL A 107 5.07 5.52 11.02
N LEU A 108 4.84 6.55 11.82
CA LEU A 108 5.87 7.32 12.52
C LEU A 108 6.38 6.60 13.78
N GLU A 109 5.61 5.66 14.32
CA GLU A 109 6.05 4.83 15.44
C GLU A 109 7.23 3.95 15.03
N ASN A 110 8.26 3.94 15.89
CA ASN A 110 9.40 3.06 15.71
C ASN A 110 8.93 1.61 15.81
N ASP A 111 9.44 0.78 14.92
CA ASP A 111 9.22 -0.66 14.93
C ASP A 111 7.75 -1.10 14.74
N ASN A 112 6.98 -0.40 13.89
CA ASN A 112 5.54 -0.66 13.73
C ASN A 112 5.14 -1.10 12.31
N VAL A 113 5.34 -0.25 11.29
CA VAL A 113 4.86 -0.52 9.93
C VAL A 113 5.99 -0.84 8.95
N PHE A 114 5.87 -1.99 8.26
CA PHE A 114 6.90 -2.52 7.35
C PHE A 114 6.34 -2.90 5.98
N ILE A 115 7.20 -2.83 4.96
CA ILE A 115 7.01 -3.46 3.65
C ILE A 115 7.91 -4.70 3.61
N ALA A 116 7.31 -5.88 3.52
CA ALA A 116 7.98 -7.19 3.51
C ALA A 116 7.46 -8.07 2.38
#